data_AF-A0A2D8KTB5-F1
#
_entry.id   AF-A0A2D8KTB5-F1
#
_cell.length_a   1.000
_cell.length_b   1.000
_cell.length_c   1.000
_cell.angle_alpha   90.00
_cell.angle_beta   90.00
_cell.angle_gamma   90.00
#
_symmetry.space_group_name_H-M   'P 1'
#
loop_
_entity.id
_entity.type
_entity.pdbx_description
1 polymer ?
#
loop_
_entity_poly.entity_id
_entity_poly.type
_entity_poly.pdbx_seq_one_letter_code
_entity_poly.pdbx_strand_id
1 'polypeptide(L)'
;MKKIAIGIASVLCLMLTPQMNAQTEKDSGLNFSKLDASPMDLALYRDKEDAPIARVIYSRPQKREREVFGKLVPYGKVWRTGANETTELTLYRNMKVGDKVIQAGTYSLFTIPNEKEWTIILNSSTNTWGAYEYTDVKDEVRITVPVRQAPNTIEALSMAFEEAPGGANLLIGWDNSYVKVPFKNAK
;
A
#
# COMPACT_ATOMS: atom_id res chain seq x y z
N MET A 1 -61.18 -62.10 59.86
CA MET A 1 -59.77 -62.44 60.11
C MET A 1 -59.05 -62.67 58.79
N LYS A 2 -58.21 -61.73 58.35
CA LYS A 2 -56.90 -61.95 57.71
C LYS A 2 -56.33 -60.58 57.30
N LYS A 3 -55.14 -60.31 57.83
CA LYS A 3 -54.33 -59.11 57.68
C LYS A 3 -53.82 -59.03 56.25
N ILE A 4 -53.80 -57.85 55.62
CA ILE A 4 -52.95 -57.57 54.47
C ILE A 4 -52.15 -56.30 54.77
N ALA A 5 -50.86 -56.44 54.51
CA ALA A 5 -49.77 -55.67 55.04
C ALA A 5 -49.60 -54.30 54.37
N ILE A 6 -49.07 -53.40 55.20
CA ILE A 6 -48.66 -52.03 54.91
C ILE A 6 -47.49 -52.05 53.92
N GLY A 7 -47.72 -51.54 52.71
CA GLY A 7 -46.68 -51.21 51.74
C GLY A 7 -46.12 -49.83 52.05
N ILE A 8 -44.87 -49.78 52.49
CA ILE A 8 -44.13 -48.58 52.84
C ILE A 8 -43.90 -47.73 51.59
N ALA A 9 -44.30 -46.46 51.68
CA ALA A 9 -44.05 -45.43 50.67
C ALA A 9 -42.58 -45.01 50.73
N SER A 10 -41.80 -45.39 49.72
CA SER A 10 -40.47 -44.85 49.47
C SER A 10 -40.58 -43.78 48.38
N VAL A 11 -40.62 -42.51 48.80
CA VAL A 11 -40.52 -41.35 47.91
C VAL A 11 -39.09 -41.27 47.41
N LEU A 12 -38.83 -41.82 46.22
CA LEU A 12 -37.56 -41.67 45.53
C LEU A 12 -37.55 -40.30 44.84
N CYS A 13 -37.07 -39.29 45.55
CA CYS A 13 -36.86 -37.94 45.01
C CYS A 13 -35.61 -37.96 44.11
N LEU A 14 -35.79 -38.31 42.83
CA LEU A 14 -34.77 -38.14 41.81
C LEU A 14 -34.56 -36.64 41.60
N MET A 15 -33.46 -36.11 42.14
CA MET A 15 -33.01 -34.76 41.86
C MET A 15 -32.70 -34.64 40.37
N LEU A 16 -33.60 -34.01 39.62
CA LEU A 16 -33.31 -33.49 38.29
C LEU A 16 -32.27 -32.39 38.47
N THR A 17 -30.99 -32.72 38.26
CA THR A 17 -29.96 -31.70 38.08
C THR A 17 -30.37 -30.86 36.88
N PRO A 18 -30.37 -29.53 36.95
CA PRO A 18 -30.49 -28.73 35.74
C PRO A 18 -29.31 -29.12 34.85
N GLN A 19 -29.59 -29.76 33.72
CA GLN A 19 -28.65 -29.91 32.64
C GLN A 19 -28.20 -28.48 32.31
N MET A 20 -26.99 -28.13 32.76
CA MET A 20 -26.31 -26.94 32.27
C MET A 20 -26.26 -27.10 30.76
N ASN A 21 -27.09 -26.35 30.08
CA ASN A 21 -26.95 -26.15 28.66
C ASN A 21 -25.63 -25.40 28.54
N ALA A 22 -24.54 -26.14 28.31
CA ALA A 22 -23.29 -25.59 27.84
C ALA A 22 -23.61 -25.01 26.46
N GLN A 23 -24.15 -23.78 26.46
CA GLN A 23 -23.97 -22.90 25.33
C GLN A 23 -22.46 -22.80 25.19
N THR A 24 -21.92 -23.58 24.26
CA THR A 24 -20.58 -23.42 23.74
C THR A 24 -20.46 -21.93 23.42
N GLU A 25 -19.72 -21.21 24.26
CA GLU A 25 -19.26 -19.88 23.91
C GLU A 25 -18.65 -20.04 22.53
N LYS A 26 -19.28 -19.40 21.55
CA LYS A 26 -18.81 -19.36 20.19
C LYS A 26 -17.44 -18.71 20.32
N ASP A 27 -16.37 -19.51 20.24
CA ASP A 27 -14.99 -19.03 20.19
C ASP A 27 -14.98 -17.92 19.16
N SER A 28 -14.98 -16.67 19.62
CA SER A 28 -14.94 -15.51 18.75
C SER A 28 -13.49 -15.32 18.32
N GLY A 29 -12.88 -16.43 17.86
CA GLY A 29 -11.49 -16.53 17.47
C GLY A 29 -11.17 -15.33 16.61
N LEU A 30 -10.06 -14.68 16.95
CA LEU A 30 -9.63 -13.43 16.31
C LEU A 30 -9.72 -13.58 14.78
N ASN A 31 -10.62 -12.83 14.15
CA ASN A 31 -10.85 -12.88 12.71
C ASN A 31 -10.14 -11.69 12.04
N PHE A 32 -8.85 -11.88 11.74
CA PHE A 32 -8.10 -10.90 10.95
C PHE A 32 -8.44 -11.04 9.46
N SER A 33 -8.47 -9.92 8.75
CA SER A 33 -8.52 -9.91 7.29
C SER A 33 -7.34 -10.68 6.69
N LYS A 34 -7.54 -11.28 5.52
CA LYS A 34 -6.43 -11.85 4.72
C LYS A 34 -5.47 -10.73 4.31
N LEU A 35 -4.22 -11.11 4.06
CA LEU A 35 -3.21 -10.18 3.53
C LEU A 35 -3.70 -9.55 2.21
N ASP A 36 -3.45 -8.25 2.05
CA ASP A 36 -3.78 -7.53 0.82
C ASP A 36 -3.01 -8.11 -0.38
N ALA A 37 -3.66 -8.18 -1.54
CA ALA A 37 -3.04 -8.67 -2.77
C ALA A 37 -1.96 -7.74 -3.33
N SER A 38 -2.02 -6.47 -2.95
CA SER A 38 -1.10 -5.39 -3.27
C SER A 38 -0.68 -4.69 -1.97
N PRO A 39 0.09 -5.37 -1.10
CA PRO A 39 0.41 -4.86 0.22
C PRO A 39 1.10 -3.50 0.13
N MET A 40 0.82 -2.64 1.10
CA MET A 40 1.46 -1.34 1.22
C MET A 40 2.88 -1.49 1.77
N ASP A 41 3.80 -0.73 1.21
CA ASP A 41 5.21 -0.70 1.56
C ASP A 41 5.71 0.74 1.66
N LEU A 42 6.92 0.90 2.21
CA LEU A 42 7.52 2.19 2.51
C LEU A 42 8.98 2.21 2.05
N ALA A 43 9.32 3.19 1.21
CA ALA A 43 10.70 3.53 0.89
C ALA A 43 11.08 4.82 1.63
N LEU A 44 12.22 4.82 2.31
CA LEU A 44 12.70 5.97 3.10
C LEU A 44 14.11 6.35 2.67
N TYR A 45 14.31 7.64 2.42
CA TYR A 45 15.62 8.24 2.20
C TYR A 45 16.00 9.12 3.39
N ARG A 46 17.23 8.95 3.86
CA ARG A 46 17.81 9.69 4.97
C ARG A 46 19.13 10.33 4.55
N ASP A 47 19.52 11.41 5.23
CA ASP A 47 20.86 12.00 5.07
C ASP A 47 21.92 11.24 5.90
N LYS A 48 23.15 11.75 5.90
CA LYS A 48 24.30 11.11 6.56
C LYS A 48 24.18 11.13 8.08
N GLU A 49 23.37 12.05 8.61
CA GLU A 49 23.04 12.20 10.01
C GLU A 49 21.80 11.38 10.41
N ASP A 50 21.34 10.48 9.53
CA ASP A 50 20.15 9.63 9.69
C ASP A 50 18.82 10.42 9.79
N ALA A 51 18.80 11.70 9.42
CA ALA A 51 17.56 12.47 9.40
C ALA A 51 16.75 12.15 8.13
N PRO A 52 15.41 11.99 8.23
CA PRO A 52 14.58 11.68 7.07
C PRO A 52 14.52 12.85 6.10
N ILE A 53 14.67 12.56 4.80
CA ILE A 53 14.64 13.54 3.71
C ILE A 53 13.41 13.36 2.83
N ALA A 54 13.13 12.11 2.44
CA ALA A 54 11.94 11.78 1.66
C ALA A 54 11.42 10.39 2.03
N ARG A 55 10.10 10.22 1.96
CA ARG A 55 9.43 8.93 2.18
C ARG A 55 8.40 8.71 1.11
N VAL A 56 8.30 7.49 0.59
CA VAL A 56 7.21 7.07 -0.28
C VAL A 56 6.44 5.95 0.38
N ILE A 57 5.12 6.10 0.49
CA ILE A 57 4.19 5.05 0.88
C ILE A 57 3.41 4.64 -0.37
N TYR A 58 3.47 3.36 -0.71
CA TYR A 58 2.91 2.87 -1.97
C TYR A 58 2.45 1.42 -1.85
N SER A 59 1.41 1.06 -2.58
CA SER A 59 0.96 -0.34 -2.70
C SER A 59 1.77 -1.08 -3.74
N ARG A 60 1.99 -2.38 -3.52
CA ARG A 60 2.83 -3.25 -4.38
C ARG A 60 2.01 -4.26 -5.18
N PRO A 61 1.28 -3.83 -6.24
CA PRO A 61 0.60 -4.78 -7.10
C PRO A 61 1.59 -5.75 -7.74
N GLN A 62 1.16 -7.01 -7.84
CA GLN A 62 1.93 -8.11 -8.38
C GLN A 62 1.69 -8.24 -9.89
N LYS A 63 2.73 -8.53 -10.68
CA LYS A 63 2.65 -8.78 -12.12
C LYS A 63 1.77 -9.99 -12.41
N ARG A 64 2.03 -11.13 -11.74
CA ARG A 64 1.29 -12.40 -11.89
C ARG A 64 1.22 -12.83 -13.36
N GLU A 65 2.38 -12.92 -14.01
CA GLU A 65 2.51 -13.32 -15.42
C GLU A 65 1.86 -12.37 -16.45
N ARG A 66 1.20 -11.29 -16.02
CA ARG A 66 0.60 -10.30 -16.91
C ARG A 66 1.66 -9.40 -17.53
N GLU A 67 1.35 -8.88 -18.71
CA GLU A 67 2.06 -7.72 -19.28
C GLU A 67 1.58 -6.46 -18.54
N VAL A 68 2.52 -5.70 -17.97
CA VAL A 68 2.17 -4.54 -17.13
C VAL A 68 1.90 -3.31 -17.99
N PHE A 69 2.93 -2.75 -18.61
CA PHE A 69 2.84 -1.47 -19.32
C PHE A 69 2.29 -1.67 -20.73
N GLY A 70 1.33 -0.82 -21.13
CA GLY A 70 0.59 -0.96 -22.40
C GLY A 70 -0.63 -1.89 -22.32
N LYS A 71 -0.79 -2.66 -21.24
CA LYS A 71 -1.96 -3.50 -20.96
C LYS A 71 -2.60 -3.14 -19.62
N LEU A 72 -2.06 -3.68 -18.52
CA LEU A 72 -2.60 -3.45 -17.17
C LEU A 72 -2.53 -1.97 -16.78
N VAL A 73 -1.43 -1.31 -17.14
CA VAL A 73 -1.23 0.14 -17.01
C VAL A 73 -1.15 0.70 -18.44
N PRO A 74 -2.24 1.30 -18.96
CA PRO A 74 -2.27 1.82 -20.32
C PRO A 74 -1.27 2.97 -20.52
N TYR A 75 -0.62 3.00 -21.68
CA TYR A 75 0.24 4.13 -22.05
C TYR A 75 -0.57 5.41 -22.28
N GLY A 76 0.07 6.55 -22.04
CA GLY A 76 -0.53 7.88 -22.24
C GLY A 76 -1.69 8.20 -21.28
N LYS A 77 -1.91 7.39 -20.24
CA LYS A 77 -2.94 7.61 -19.22
C LYS A 77 -2.32 7.85 -17.85
N VAL A 78 -2.96 8.72 -17.06
CA VAL A 78 -2.56 8.97 -15.68
C VAL A 78 -2.81 7.73 -14.85
N TRP A 79 -1.80 7.33 -14.11
CA TRP A 79 -1.81 6.20 -13.19
C TRP A 79 -1.37 6.68 -11.80
N ARG A 80 -2.00 6.13 -10.76
CA ARG A 80 -1.73 6.42 -9.34
C ARG A 80 -0.36 5.90 -8.83
N THR A 81 0.46 5.38 -9.75
CA THR A 81 1.77 4.77 -9.48
C THR A 81 1.72 3.67 -8.41
N GLY A 82 0.64 2.89 -8.41
CA GLY A 82 0.35 1.88 -7.38
C GLY A 82 -1.00 1.18 -7.63
N ALA A 83 -1.53 0.57 -6.58
CA ALA A 83 -2.87 -0.01 -6.53
C ALA A 83 -3.58 0.45 -5.25
N ASN A 84 -4.91 0.29 -5.18
CA ASN A 84 -5.72 0.76 -4.06
C ASN A 84 -5.57 2.28 -3.87
N GLU A 85 -4.91 2.76 -2.82
CA GLU A 85 -4.64 4.17 -2.51
C GLU A 85 -3.64 4.81 -3.51
N THR A 86 -3.72 6.13 -3.66
CA THR A 86 -2.72 6.88 -4.42
C THR A 86 -1.38 6.86 -3.69
N THR A 87 -0.29 6.65 -4.42
CA THR A 87 1.05 6.71 -3.83
C THR A 87 1.32 8.07 -3.21
N GLU A 88 1.83 8.07 -1.98
CA GLU A 88 2.15 9.28 -1.23
C GLU A 88 3.65 9.49 -1.15
N LEU A 89 4.12 10.66 -1.55
CA LEU A 89 5.49 11.12 -1.37
C LEU A 89 5.51 12.24 -0.33
N THR A 90 6.16 12.01 0.80
CA THR A 90 6.47 13.05 1.79
C THR A 90 7.90 13.53 1.57
N LEU A 91 8.07 14.85 1.41
CA LEU A 91 9.35 15.54 1.45
C LEU A 91 9.47 16.24 2.81
N TYR A 92 10.52 15.91 3.57
CA TYR A 92 10.77 16.50 4.90
C TYR A 92 11.59 17.79 4.82
N ARG A 93 12.14 18.10 3.65
CA ARG A 93 12.86 19.33 3.33
C ARG A 93 12.48 19.76 1.92
N ASN A 94 12.78 21.01 1.58
CA ASN A 94 12.62 21.49 0.22
C ASN A 94 13.57 20.72 -0.71
N MET A 95 13.04 20.22 -1.83
CA MET A 95 13.81 19.44 -2.81
C MET A 95 13.57 20.01 -4.21
N LYS A 96 14.61 20.02 -5.04
CA LYS A 96 14.51 20.33 -6.45
C LYS A 96 14.14 19.07 -7.25
N VAL A 97 13.05 19.16 -8.02
CA VAL A 97 12.54 18.12 -8.90
C VAL A 97 12.42 18.70 -10.31
N GLY A 98 13.20 18.18 -11.26
CA GLY A 98 13.43 18.86 -12.54
C GLY A 98 14.03 20.24 -12.29
N ASP A 99 13.35 21.29 -12.75
CA ASP A 99 13.76 22.69 -12.56
C ASP A 99 13.02 23.43 -11.45
N LYS A 100 12.02 22.82 -10.81
CA LYS A 100 11.23 23.44 -9.74
C LYS A 100 11.74 23.05 -8.36
N VAL A 101 11.75 24.01 -7.43
CA VAL A 101 11.88 23.71 -5.99
C VAL A 101 10.51 23.38 -5.43
N ILE A 102 10.36 22.17 -4.91
CA ILE A 102 9.18 21.67 -4.24
C ILE A 102 9.38 21.85 -2.74
N GLN A 103 8.39 22.44 -2.08
CA GLN A 103 8.46 22.68 -0.64
C GLN A 103 8.36 21.36 0.13
N ALA A 104 8.80 21.35 1.38
CA ALA A 104 8.50 20.26 2.30
C ALA A 104 6.97 20.09 2.42
N GLY A 105 6.50 18.86 2.39
CA GLY A 105 5.08 18.54 2.35
C GLY A 105 4.81 17.11 1.87
N THR A 106 3.54 16.72 1.90
CA THR A 106 3.08 15.44 1.34
C THR A 106 2.35 15.71 0.03
N TYR A 107 2.66 14.88 -0.96
CA TYR A 107 2.16 14.96 -2.32
C TYR A 107 1.67 13.60 -2.79
N SER A 108 0.69 13.58 -3.67
CA SER A 108 0.37 12.38 -4.43
C SER A 108 1.32 12.24 -5.63
N LEU A 109 1.82 11.03 -5.84
CA LEU A 109 2.69 10.67 -6.95
C LEU A 109 1.89 10.00 -8.07
N PHE A 110 1.67 10.73 -9.15
CA PHE A 110 1.09 10.18 -10.38
C PHE A 110 2.15 9.98 -11.46
N THR A 111 1.88 9.03 -12.34
CA THR A 111 2.75 8.71 -13.47
C THR A 111 1.92 8.57 -14.74
N ILE A 112 2.41 9.10 -15.85
CA ILE A 112 1.91 8.77 -17.20
C ILE A 112 3.00 7.96 -17.90
N PRO A 113 2.86 6.62 -18.00
CA PRO A 113 3.84 5.81 -18.68
C PRO A 113 3.70 5.94 -20.20
N ASN A 114 4.83 5.92 -20.90
CA ASN A 114 4.96 5.60 -22.32
C ASN A 114 6.12 4.61 -22.50
N GLU A 115 6.34 4.14 -23.73
CA GLU A 115 7.37 3.13 -24.02
C GLU A 115 8.80 3.60 -23.73
N LYS A 116 9.11 4.87 -24.02
CA LYS A 116 10.48 5.41 -23.93
C LYS A 116 10.72 6.31 -22.72
N GLU A 117 9.66 6.90 -22.19
CA GLU A 117 9.73 7.88 -21.12
C GLU A 117 8.45 7.89 -20.31
N TRP A 118 8.56 8.18 -19.01
CA TRP A 118 7.42 8.38 -18.14
C TRP A 118 7.35 9.84 -17.70
N THR A 119 6.15 10.41 -17.69
CA THR A 119 5.91 11.68 -17.01
C THR A 119 5.61 11.41 -15.54
N ILE A 120 6.42 11.95 -14.66
CA ILE A 120 6.25 11.89 -13.20
C ILE A 120 5.62 13.19 -12.74
N ILE A 121 4.60 13.08 -11.90
CA ILE A 121 3.77 14.19 -11.46
C ILE A 121 3.69 14.18 -9.94
N LEU A 122 4.07 15.29 -9.32
CA LEU A 122 3.73 15.54 -7.91
C LEU A 122 2.51 16.45 -7.87
N ASN A 123 1.46 16.01 -7.19
CA ASN A 123 0.18 16.70 -7.09
C ASN A 123 -0.13 17.00 -5.62
N SER A 124 -0.67 18.18 -5.33
CA SER A 124 -0.97 18.63 -3.96
C SER A 124 -2.29 18.11 -3.39
N SER A 125 -3.13 17.44 -4.18
CA SER A 125 -4.30 16.72 -3.67
C SER A 125 -3.88 15.38 -3.07
N THR A 126 -3.94 15.24 -1.74
CA THR A 126 -3.62 14.01 -0.99
C THR A 126 -4.89 13.25 -0.60
N ASN A 127 -4.75 12.01 -0.10
CA ASN A 127 -5.87 11.15 0.32
C ASN A 127 -6.91 10.89 -0.79
N THR A 128 -6.47 10.78 -2.04
CA THR A 128 -7.35 10.57 -3.21
C THR A 128 -7.53 9.09 -3.51
N TRP A 129 -8.68 8.72 -4.06
CA TRP A 129 -8.94 7.33 -4.48
C TRP A 129 -8.39 6.99 -5.88
N GLY A 130 -7.10 7.28 -6.07
CA GLY A 130 -6.39 7.03 -7.33
C GLY A 130 -6.64 8.09 -8.40
N ALA A 131 -6.47 7.68 -9.66
CA ALA A 131 -6.51 8.58 -10.82
C ALA A 131 -7.92 9.12 -11.16
N TYR A 132 -8.98 8.66 -10.51
CA TYR A 132 -10.34 9.15 -10.76
C TYR A 132 -10.57 10.57 -10.23
N GLU A 133 -9.89 10.94 -9.16
CA GLU A 133 -9.96 12.26 -8.53
C GLU A 133 -8.80 13.17 -8.99
N TYR A 134 -7.98 12.68 -9.92
CA TYR A 134 -6.86 13.45 -10.45
C TYR A 134 -7.34 14.65 -11.27
N THR A 135 -6.73 15.80 -11.01
CA THR A 135 -6.82 17.01 -11.82
C THR A 135 -5.44 17.65 -11.93
N ASP A 136 -5.11 18.16 -13.11
CA ASP A 136 -3.84 18.82 -13.40
C ASP A 136 -3.71 20.20 -12.74
N VAL A 137 -4.82 20.80 -12.31
CA VAL A 137 -4.86 22.09 -11.59
C VAL A 137 -4.03 22.07 -10.31
N LYS A 138 -3.82 20.88 -9.73
CA LYS A 138 -3.07 20.68 -8.48
C LYS A 138 -1.67 20.11 -8.69
N ASP A 139 -1.21 20.01 -9.95
CA ASP A 139 0.14 19.57 -10.25
C ASP A 139 1.15 20.61 -9.79
N GLU A 140 2.01 20.22 -8.86
CA GLU A 140 3.14 21.04 -8.44
C GLU A 140 4.28 20.95 -9.46
N VAL A 141 4.54 19.77 -9.99
CA VAL A 141 5.58 19.59 -11.01
C VAL A 141 5.27 18.39 -11.88
N ARG A 142 5.64 18.51 -13.16
CA ARG A 142 5.66 17.43 -14.12
C ARG A 142 7.06 17.35 -14.71
N ILE A 143 7.70 16.19 -14.61
CA ILE A 143 9.00 15.94 -15.24
C ILE A 143 8.93 14.68 -16.08
N THR A 144 9.72 14.63 -17.13
CA THR A 144 9.84 13.45 -17.98
C THR A 144 11.16 12.76 -17.69
N VAL A 145 11.12 11.45 -17.47
CA VAL A 145 12.30 10.61 -17.19
C VAL A 145 12.35 9.42 -18.15
N PRO A 146 13.53 9.01 -18.62
CA PRO A 146 13.63 7.91 -19.58
C PRO A 146 13.34 6.57 -18.90
N VAL A 147 12.64 5.70 -19.62
CA VAL A 147 12.46 4.30 -19.27
C VAL A 147 13.77 3.56 -19.44
N ARG A 148 14.05 2.64 -18.52
CA ARG A 148 15.23 1.79 -18.51
C ARG A 148 14.81 0.33 -18.42
N GLN A 149 15.59 -0.54 -19.04
CA GLN A 149 15.39 -1.98 -18.94
C GLN A 149 15.93 -2.49 -17.60
N ALA A 150 15.08 -3.19 -16.84
CA ALA A 150 15.50 -3.85 -15.62
C ALA A 150 16.40 -5.06 -15.94
N PRO A 151 17.44 -5.33 -15.14
CA PRO A 151 18.31 -6.49 -15.34
C PRO A 151 17.60 -7.82 -15.11
N ASN A 152 16.57 -7.82 -14.27
CA ASN A 152 15.70 -8.96 -13.97
C ASN A 152 14.25 -8.48 -13.93
N THR A 153 13.29 -9.37 -14.21
CA THR A 153 11.87 -9.07 -14.07
C THR A 153 11.53 -8.66 -12.65
N ILE A 154 10.86 -7.52 -12.50
CA ILE A 154 10.39 -7.00 -11.22
C ILE A 154 8.95 -7.47 -11.02
N GLU A 155 8.74 -8.52 -10.23
CA GLU A 155 7.42 -9.15 -10.07
C GLU A 155 6.41 -8.25 -9.33
N ALA A 156 6.84 -7.55 -8.28
CA ALA A 156 6.03 -6.59 -7.53
C ALA A 156 6.46 -5.18 -7.87
N LEU A 157 5.52 -4.25 -8.10
CA LEU A 157 5.87 -2.83 -8.16
C LEU A 157 6.74 -2.49 -6.95
N SER A 158 7.89 -1.88 -7.21
CA SER A 158 8.93 -1.64 -6.21
C SER A 158 9.45 -0.23 -6.36
N MET A 159 9.66 0.41 -5.21
CA MET A 159 10.29 1.71 -5.11
C MET A 159 11.43 1.67 -4.11
N ALA A 160 12.51 2.37 -4.43
CA ALA A 160 13.68 2.49 -3.57
C ALA A 160 14.37 3.81 -3.83
N PHE A 161 15.12 4.32 -2.85
CA PHE A 161 15.99 5.46 -3.06
C PHE A 161 17.41 4.99 -3.31
N GLU A 162 18.02 5.55 -4.37
CA GLU A 162 19.42 5.38 -4.72
C GLU A 162 20.13 6.71 -4.50
N GLU A 163 21.20 6.74 -3.71
CA GLU A 163 21.98 7.96 -3.50
C GLU A 163 22.50 8.53 -4.82
N ALA A 164 22.44 9.86 -4.94
CA ALA A 164 22.92 10.58 -6.12
C ALA A 164 23.68 11.84 -5.71
N PRO A 165 24.57 12.39 -6.56
CA PRO A 165 25.23 13.65 -6.26
C PRO A 165 24.22 14.77 -5.96
N GLY A 166 24.25 15.27 -4.73
CA GLY A 166 23.37 16.34 -4.26
C GLY A 166 21.93 15.91 -3.96
N GLY A 167 21.66 14.62 -3.72
CA GLY A 167 20.35 14.12 -3.30
C GLY A 167 20.19 12.61 -3.52
N ALA A 168 19.06 12.20 -4.09
CA ALA A 168 18.78 10.80 -4.41
C ALA A 168 17.93 10.67 -5.69
N ASN A 169 17.99 9.51 -6.32
CA ASN A 169 17.03 9.07 -7.31
C ASN A 169 15.97 8.20 -6.61
N LEU A 170 14.69 8.54 -6.77
CA LEU A 170 13.62 7.58 -6.50
C LEU A 170 13.55 6.62 -7.69
N LEU A 171 13.85 5.36 -7.46
CA LEU A 171 13.65 4.27 -8.41
C LEU A 171 12.18 3.85 -8.34
N ILE A 172 11.54 3.69 -9.50
CA ILE A 172 10.19 3.12 -9.62
C ILE A 172 10.27 2.05 -10.69
N GLY A 173 10.02 0.79 -10.32
CA GLY A 173 10.19 -0.34 -11.23
C GLY A 173 9.09 -1.38 -11.10
N TRP A 174 8.65 -1.91 -12.24
CA TRP A 174 7.70 -3.02 -12.33
C TRP A 174 7.88 -3.72 -13.67
N ASP A 175 7.65 -5.03 -13.74
CA ASP A 175 7.93 -5.81 -14.94
C ASP A 175 9.40 -5.64 -15.36
N ASN A 176 9.68 -5.56 -16.65
CA ASN A 176 11.02 -5.38 -17.18
C ASN A 176 11.46 -3.90 -17.27
N SER A 177 10.71 -2.96 -16.69
CA SER A 177 10.95 -1.52 -16.82
C SER A 177 11.13 -0.83 -15.48
N TYR A 178 12.01 0.16 -15.45
CA TYR A 178 12.12 1.08 -14.33
C TYR A 178 12.52 2.49 -14.78
N VAL A 179 12.26 3.48 -13.93
CA VAL A 179 12.70 4.86 -14.10
C VAL A 179 13.51 5.33 -12.90
N LYS A 180 14.30 6.38 -13.10
CA LYS A 180 15.01 7.11 -12.04
C LYS A 180 14.47 8.53 -11.99
N VAL A 181 13.83 8.90 -10.87
CA VAL A 181 13.26 10.23 -10.66
C VAL A 181 14.22 11.04 -9.78
N PRO A 182 14.91 12.07 -10.31
CA PRO A 182 15.91 12.80 -9.54
C PRO A 182 15.26 13.75 -8.53
N PHE A 183 15.64 13.61 -7.26
CA PHE A 183 15.35 14.55 -6.19
C PHE A 183 16.67 15.11 -5.69
N LYS A 184 16.89 16.42 -5.88
CA LYS A 184 18.09 17.11 -5.43
C LYS A 184 17.78 17.97 -4.22
N ASN A 185 18.74 18.15 -3.32
CA ASN A 185 18.61 19.11 -2.23
C ASN A 185 18.37 20.50 -2.82
N ALA A 186 17.35 21.21 -2.33
CA ALA A 186 17.21 22.62 -2.65
C ALA A 186 18.39 23.39 -2.02
N LYS A 187 18.97 24.32 -2.79
CA LYS A 187 19.98 25.25 -2.27
C LYS A 187 19.32 26.36 -1.49
#